data_AF-A0A3Q2QPP9-F1
#
_entry.id   AF-A0A3Q2QPP9-F1
#
_cell.length_a   1.000
_cell.length_b   1.000
_cell.length_c   1.000
_cell.angle_alpha   90.00
_cell.angle_beta   90.00
_cell.angle_gamma   90.00
#
_symmetry.space_group_name_H-M   'P 1'
#
loop_
_entity.id
_entity.type
_entity.pdbx_description
1 polymer ?
#
loop_
_entity_poly.entity_id
_entity_poly.type
_entity_poly.pdbx_seq_one_letter_code
_entity_poly.pdbx_strand_id
1 'polypeptide(L)'
;MFNTPPWSCKLSSLLTSQHAIAVLRSNLWPGAFAYACGKKFENIYVGWGLKYVGEVYSPPVPPLPLKEYPSESGITETLDPSPEEEQALKEDLEDQQAALEETEESEDED
;
A
#
# COMPACT_ATOMS: atom_id res chain seq x y z
N MET A 1 22.47 17.92 7.63
CA MET A 1 21.28 18.52 8.27
C MET A 1 21.72 19.61 9.21
N PHE A 2 21.29 20.84 8.98
CA PHE A 2 21.77 22.01 9.72
C PHE A 2 21.41 21.88 11.21
N ASN A 3 22.41 22.05 12.05
CA ASN A 3 22.44 21.89 13.51
C ASN A 3 21.64 22.99 14.23
N THR A 4 20.41 23.27 13.78
CA THR A 4 19.58 24.34 14.34
C THR A 4 18.68 23.76 15.43
N PRO A 5 18.75 24.26 16.66
CA PRO A 5 17.88 23.78 17.73
C PRO A 5 16.40 24.04 17.39
N PRO A 6 15.48 23.20 17.87
CA PRO A 6 14.05 23.33 17.58
C PRO A 6 13.43 24.64 18.10
N TRP A 7 14.10 25.29 19.06
CA TRP A 7 13.69 26.54 19.67
C TRP A 7 14.83 27.55 19.68
N SER A 8 14.50 28.82 19.46
CA SER A 8 15.39 29.96 19.68
C SER A 8 14.84 30.80 20.84
N CYS A 9 15.69 31.10 21.82
CA CYS A 9 15.35 31.96 22.95
C CYS A 9 15.78 33.41 22.69
N LYS A 10 14.92 34.36 23.05
CA LYS A 10 15.20 35.81 23.02
C LYS A 10 14.59 36.49 24.23
N LEU A 11 15.24 37.56 24.68
CA LEU A 11 14.66 38.52 25.62
C LEU A 11 13.97 39.64 24.84
N SER A 12 12.89 40.19 25.40
CA SER A 12 12.21 41.34 24.78
C SER A 12 13.04 42.63 24.82
N SER A 13 13.89 42.80 25.82
CA SER A 13 14.75 43.98 26.00
C SER A 13 16.05 43.58 26.68
N LEU A 14 17.17 44.12 26.18
CA LEU A 14 18.49 44.00 26.83
C LEU A 14 18.82 45.25 27.68
N LEU A 15 18.11 46.36 27.46
CA LEU A 15 18.34 47.63 28.16
C LEU A 15 17.68 47.67 29.53
N THR A 16 16.53 47.00 29.66
CA THR A 16 15.69 46.99 30.88
C THR A 16 15.41 45.56 31.31
N SER A 17 16.45 44.83 31.68
CA SER A 17 16.38 43.39 32.04
C SER A 17 15.36 43.09 33.15
N GLN A 18 15.15 44.02 34.09
CA GLN A 18 14.15 43.90 35.18
C GLN A 18 12.70 43.79 34.69
N HIS A 19 12.41 44.33 33.50
CA HIS A 19 11.07 44.31 32.88
C HIS A 19 11.05 43.45 31.61
N ALA A 20 12.16 42.76 31.30
CA ALA A 20 12.26 41.93 30.11
C ALA A 20 11.45 40.64 30.30
N ILE A 21 10.82 40.20 29.21
CA ILE A 21 10.14 38.91 29.14
C ILE A 21 10.98 37.92 28.34
N ALA A 22 10.93 36.64 28.74
CA ALA A 22 11.56 35.57 28.00
C ALA A 22 10.62 35.07 26.91
N VAL A 23 11.11 34.98 25.67
CA VAL A 23 10.35 34.53 24.51
C VAL A 23 11.10 33.39 23.83
N LEU A 24 10.41 32.28 23.61
CA LEU A 24 10.85 31.16 22.80
C LEU A 24 10.11 31.18 21.46
N ARG A 25 10.85 31.07 20.37
CA ARG A 25 10.32 30.93 19.00
C ARG A 25 10.64 29.54 18.48
N SER A 26 9.65 28.83 17.95
CA SER A 26 9.90 27.54 17.28
C SER A 26 10.57 27.77 15.93
N ASN A 27 11.63 27.01 15.66
CA ASN A 27 12.26 26.95 14.34
C ASN A 27 11.64 25.85 13.45
N LEU A 28 10.96 24.86 14.06
CA LEU A 28 10.24 23.80 13.34
C LEU A 28 8.85 24.22 12.91
N TRP A 29 8.20 25.10 13.67
CA TRP A 29 6.87 25.63 13.36
C TRP A 29 6.93 27.15 13.31
N PRO A 30 7.31 27.74 12.17
CA PRO A 30 7.33 29.19 12.01
C PRO A 30 5.96 29.78 12.34
N GLY A 31 5.94 30.72 13.28
CA GLY A 31 4.71 31.29 13.83
C GLY A 31 4.34 30.80 15.24
N ALA A 32 4.99 29.76 15.75
CA ALA A 32 4.82 29.30 17.13
C ALA A 32 5.74 30.07 18.08
N PHE A 33 5.14 30.66 19.11
CA PHE A 33 5.83 31.38 20.17
C PHE A 33 5.33 30.92 21.54
N ALA A 34 6.25 30.90 22.49
CA ALA A 34 5.95 30.78 23.91
C ALA A 34 6.59 31.96 24.63
N TYR A 35 5.94 32.53 25.62
CA TYR A 35 6.53 33.56 26.45
C TYR A 35 6.27 33.31 27.93
N ALA A 36 7.15 33.86 28.77
CA ALA A 36 7.00 33.85 30.21
C ALA A 36 7.31 35.24 30.79
N CYS A 37 6.45 35.67 31.71
CA CYS A 37 6.57 36.92 32.46
C CYS A 37 6.14 36.69 33.92
N GLY A 38 7.12 36.53 34.82
CA GLY A 38 6.85 36.23 36.22
C GLY A 38 6.12 34.89 36.37
N LYS A 39 4.87 34.93 36.87
CA LYS A 39 4.01 33.75 37.05
C LYS A 39 3.09 33.44 35.87
N LYS A 40 3.06 34.31 34.85
CA LYS A 40 2.23 34.12 33.65
C LYS A 40 3.08 33.57 32.52
N PHE A 41 2.57 32.57 31.83
CA PHE A 41 3.17 32.02 30.62
C PHE A 41 2.05 31.62 29.67
N GLU A 42 2.27 31.82 28.38
CA GLU A 42 1.30 31.44 27.36
C GLU A 42 2.02 31.01 26.09
N ASN A 43 1.30 30.24 25.27
CA ASN A 43 1.76 29.77 23.98
C ASN A 43 0.78 30.24 22.90
N ILE A 44 1.30 30.76 21.79
CA ILE A 44 0.50 31.23 20.68
C ILE A 44 1.08 30.73 19.36
N TYR A 45 0.19 30.36 18.45
CA TYR A 45 0.55 30.03 17.08
C TYR A 45 -0.18 30.97 16.12
N VAL A 46 0.60 31.69 15.31
CA VAL A 46 0.08 32.49 14.20
C VAL A 46 0.93 32.18 12.97
N GLY A 47 0.39 31.37 12.06
CA GLY A 47 1.13 30.94 10.87
C GLY A 47 0.30 30.05 9.96
N TRP A 48 0.97 29.51 8.93
CA TRP A 48 0.35 28.80 7.81
C TRP A 48 0.09 27.31 8.05
N GLY A 49 0.40 26.78 9.24
CA GLY A 49 0.32 25.34 9.52
C GLY A 49 1.38 24.51 8.81
N LEU A 50 2.47 25.12 8.33
CA LEU A 50 3.55 24.43 7.63
C LEU A 50 4.75 24.19 8.55
N LYS A 51 5.13 22.92 8.68
CA LYS A 51 6.34 22.52 9.40
C LYS A 51 7.57 22.84 8.56
N TYR A 52 8.54 23.52 9.16
CA TYR A 52 9.86 23.69 8.59
C TYR A 52 10.68 22.42 8.82
N VAL A 53 10.88 21.66 7.75
CA VAL A 53 11.65 20.39 7.74
C VAL A 53 13.05 20.56 7.15
N GLY A 54 13.43 21.78 6.74
CA GLY A 54 14.72 22.09 6.11
C GLY A 54 14.84 21.62 4.66
N GLU A 55 14.01 20.67 4.24
CA GLU A 55 13.90 20.19 2.87
C GLU A 55 12.65 20.77 2.20
N VAL A 56 12.76 21.06 0.89
CA VAL A 56 11.60 21.41 0.08
C VAL A 56 10.70 20.19 -0.02
N TYR A 57 9.39 20.39 0.05
CA TYR A 57 8.43 19.30 -0.10
C TYR A 57 8.67 18.57 -1.42
N SER A 58 9.00 17.28 -1.32
CA SER A 58 9.08 16.35 -2.44
C SER A 58 7.84 15.46 -2.40
N PRO A 59 6.93 15.55 -3.39
CA PRO A 59 5.76 14.68 -3.43
C PRO A 59 6.15 13.20 -3.40
N PRO A 60 5.34 12.33 -2.77
CA PRO A 60 5.58 10.89 -2.81
C PRO A 60 5.52 10.38 -4.25
N VAL A 61 6.41 9.46 -4.59
CA VAL A 61 6.37 8.77 -5.89
C VAL A 61 5.08 7.94 -5.99
N PRO A 62 4.52 7.78 -7.20
CA PRO A 62 3.39 6.88 -7.41
C PRO A 62 3.69 5.47 -6.89
N PRO A 63 2.67 4.72 -6.43
CA PRO A 63 2.86 3.34 -6.04
C PRO A 63 3.39 2.52 -7.22
N LEU A 64 4.16 1.49 -6.91
CA LEU A 64 4.64 0.56 -7.93
C LEU A 64 3.43 -0.12 -8.62
N PRO A 65 3.53 -0.38 -9.94
CA PRO A 65 2.53 -1.19 -10.63
C PRO A 65 2.33 -2.54 -9.95
N LEU A 66 1.08 -3.04 -9.99
CA LEU A 66 0.77 -4.38 -9.50
C LEU A 66 1.47 -5.43 -10.37
N LYS A 67 1.86 -6.54 -9.73
CA LYS A 67 2.42 -7.68 -10.46
C LYS A 67 1.32 -8.34 -11.30
N GLU A 68 1.72 -8.82 -12.47
CA GLU A 68 0.86 -9.65 -13.31
C GLU A 68 0.52 -10.97 -12.59
N TYR A 69 -0.55 -11.59 -13.06
CA TYR A 69 -0.98 -12.89 -12.57
C TYR A 69 0.12 -13.95 -12.89
N PRO A 70 0.54 -14.81 -11.94
CA PRO A 70 1.56 -15.83 -12.19
C PRO A 70 1.16 -16.78 -13.32
N SER A 71 2.04 -17.05 -14.28
CA SER A 71 1.74 -17.94 -15.43
C SER A 71 1.45 -19.40 -15.05
N GLU A 72 1.54 -19.74 -13.77
CA GLU A 72 1.48 -21.09 -13.20
C GLU A 72 0.05 -21.62 -12.97
N SER A 73 -0.98 -20.79 -13.17
CA SER A 73 -2.35 -21.11 -12.76
C SER A 73 -3.14 -21.94 -13.75
N GLY A 74 -2.69 -23.15 -14.10
CA GLY A 74 -3.57 -24.11 -14.78
C GLY A 74 -4.21 -23.63 -16.09
N ILE A 75 -3.65 -22.61 -16.75
CA ILE A 75 -4.03 -22.16 -18.10
C ILE A 75 -3.26 -22.96 -19.15
N THR A 76 -2.37 -23.87 -18.73
CA THR A 76 -1.69 -24.79 -19.65
C THR A 76 -2.72 -25.75 -20.24
N GLU A 77 -3.00 -25.56 -21.53
CA GLU A 77 -3.78 -26.49 -22.35
C GLU A 77 -3.20 -27.90 -22.22
N THR A 78 -4.07 -28.88 -21.95
CA THR A 78 -3.70 -30.29 -22.01
C THR A 78 -3.39 -30.66 -23.45
N LEU A 79 -2.40 -31.52 -23.68
CA LEU A 79 -2.10 -32.01 -25.02
C LEU A 79 -3.31 -32.74 -25.60
N ASP A 80 -3.58 -32.52 -26.89
CA ASP A 80 -4.60 -33.27 -27.62
C ASP A 80 -4.24 -34.77 -27.61
N PRO A 81 -5.23 -35.67 -27.50
CA PRO A 81 -5.02 -37.11 -27.62
C PRO A 81 -4.35 -37.47 -28.95
N SER A 82 -3.56 -38.54 -28.96
CA SER A 82 -3.00 -39.05 -30.21
C SER A 82 -4.06 -39.77 -31.05
N PRO A 83 -3.89 -39.84 -32.39
CA PRO A 83 -4.83 -40.55 -33.26
C PRO A 83 -4.99 -42.05 -32.91
N GLU A 84 -3.96 -42.66 -32.34
CA GLU A 84 -3.96 -44.06 -31.91
C GLU A 84 -4.84 -44.24 -30.66
N GLU A 85 -4.75 -43.31 -29.70
CA GLU A 85 -5.59 -43.31 -28.50
C GLU A 85 -7.07 -43.04 -28.83
N GLU A 86 -7.35 -42.15 -29.80
CA GLU A 86 -8.70 -41.90 -30.28
C GLU A 86 -9.32 -43.13 -30.96
N GLN A 87 -8.52 -43.88 -31.73
CA GLN A 87 -8.98 -45.12 -32.38
C GLN A 87 -9.27 -46.22 -31.35
N ALA A 88 -8.37 -46.41 -30.39
CA ALA A 88 -8.58 -47.38 -29.32
C ALA A 88 -9.83 -47.05 -28.48
N LEU A 89 -10.08 -45.77 -28.19
CA LEU A 89 -11.28 -45.32 -27.49
C LEU A 89 -12.54 -45.59 -28.34
N LYS A 90 -12.47 -45.39 -29.65
CA LYS A 90 -13.60 -45.63 -30.56
C LYS A 90 -13.96 -47.11 -30.66
N GLU A 91 -12.97 -48.00 -30.74
CA GLU A 91 -13.17 -49.44 -30.72
C GLU A 91 -13.79 -49.91 -29.40
N ASP A 92 -13.28 -49.43 -28.26
CA ASP A 92 -13.82 -49.79 -26.94
C ASP A 92 -15.27 -49.31 -26.75
N LEU A 93 -15.63 -48.14 -27.31
CA LEU A 93 -17.01 -47.65 -27.31
C LEU A 93 -17.93 -48.47 -28.22
N GLU A 94 -17.45 -48.90 -29.39
CA GLU A 94 -18.21 -49.75 -30.31
C GLU A 94 -18.46 -51.13 -29.71
N ASP A 95 -17.45 -51.73 -29.05
CA ASP A 95 -17.58 -53.00 -28.34
C ASP A 95 -18.55 -52.90 -27.15
N GLN A 96 -18.49 -51.81 -26.37
CA GLN A 96 -19.45 -51.57 -25.28
C GLN A 96 -20.88 -51.40 -25.81
N GLN A 97 -21.06 -50.72 -26.95
CA GLN A 97 -22.36 -50.53 -27.55
C GLN A 97 -22.92 -51.85 -28.11
N ALA A 98 -22.10 -52.65 -28.79
CA ALA A 98 -22.50 -53.97 -29.28
C ALA A 98 -22.90 -54.90 -28.13
N ALA A 99 -22.16 -54.89 -27.01
CA ALA A 99 -22.50 -55.67 -25.83
C ALA A 99 -23.84 -55.23 -25.21
N LEU A 100 -24.14 -53.92 -25.20
CA LEU A 100 -25.42 -53.39 -24.74
C LEU A 100 -26.58 -53.81 -25.66
N GLU A 101 -26.39 -53.70 -26.98
CA GLU A 101 -27.40 -54.11 -27.98
C GLU A 101 -27.69 -55.63 -27.89
N GLU A 102 -26.67 -56.47 -27.71
CA GLU A 102 -26.84 -57.91 -27.50
C GLU A 102 -27.60 -58.22 -26.20
N THR A 103 -27.34 -57.46 -25.11
CA THR A 103 -28.09 -57.61 -23.87
C THR A 103 -29.55 -57.14 -23.99
N GLU A 104 -29.83 -56.04 -24.68
CA GLU A 104 -31.20 -55.54 -24.91
C GLU A 104 -32.00 -56.48 -25.81
N GLU A 105 -31.40 -57.00 -26.89
CA GLU A 105 -32.05 -57.97 -27.78
C GLU A 105 -32.35 -59.30 -27.07
N SER A 106 -31.56 -59.66 -26.06
CA SER A 106 -31.82 -60.84 -25.20
C SER A 106 -32.89 -60.64 -24.13
N GLU A 107 -33.23 -59.39 -23.76
CA GLU A 107 -34.29 -59.07 -22.78
C GLU A 107 -35.69 -58.95 -23.43
N ASP A 108 -35.78 -58.80 -24.76
CA ASP A 108 -37.04 -58.71 -25.53
C ASP A 108 -37.56 -60.07 -26.07
N GLU A 109 -36.82 -61.18 -25.88
CA GLU A 109 -37.19 -62.53 -26.35
C GLU A 109 -37.85 -63.47 -25.30
N ASP A 110 -38.18 -63.00 -24.09
CA ASP A 110 -38.94 -63.74 -23.03
C ASP A 110 -40.39 -63.22 -22.82
#